data_AF-A0A2V9FV23-F1
#
_entry.id   AF-A0A2V9FV23-F1
#
_cell.length_a   1.000
_cell.length_b   1.000
_cell.length_c   1.000
_cell.angle_alpha   90.00
_cell.angle_beta   90.00
_cell.angle_gamma   90.00
#
_symmetry.space_group_name_H-M   'P 1'
#
loop_
_entity.id
_entity.type
_entity.pdbx_description
1 polymer ?
#
loop_
_entity_poly.entity_id
_entity_poly.type
_entity_poly.pdbx_seq_one_letter_code
_entity_poly.pdbx_strand_id
1 'polypeptide(L)'
;MQETGISQIGMPLRLGRIARVWWTLSGLLGLLACLAGPTPTVAQSLSNGKGDLRVMTYNVNEGTDYLEIQQARDLNQFLVAVGQTITQVRVTNSPARMQALAKQIVAAGPALVSLQELDEWYTSSFSPLTGCGSPILEFNFLQELQDALAA
;
A
#
# COMPACT_ATOMS: atom_id res chain seq x y z
N MET A 1 -79.56 -10.92 19.32
CA MET A 1 -80.32 -9.67 19.51
C MET A 1 -79.82 -8.66 18.51
N GLN A 2 -80.77 -7.96 17.92
CA GLN A 2 -80.71 -7.07 16.77
C GLN A 2 -80.11 -5.70 17.12
N GLU A 3 -79.94 -4.89 16.05
CA GLU A 3 -79.76 -3.42 15.96
C GLU A 3 -78.31 -2.92 15.76
N THR A 4 -77.89 -2.59 14.53
CA THR A 4 -78.15 -1.39 13.67
C THR A 4 -77.54 -0.08 14.17
N GLY A 5 -76.76 0.56 13.29
CA GLY A 5 -76.39 1.98 13.43
C GLY A 5 -75.19 2.40 12.59
N ILE A 6 -75.41 2.70 11.30
CA ILE A 6 -74.48 3.47 10.45
C ILE A 6 -74.66 4.96 10.79
N SER A 7 -73.58 5.71 11.00
CA SER A 7 -73.54 7.12 10.58
C SER A 7 -72.11 7.61 10.29
N GLN A 8 -72.00 8.24 9.12
CA GLN A 8 -70.82 8.77 8.44
C GLN A 8 -70.26 10.03 9.13
N ILE A 9 -68.93 10.17 9.18
CA ILE A 9 -68.25 11.48 9.19
C ILE A 9 -67.06 11.41 8.25
N GLY A 10 -67.05 12.27 7.23
CA GLY A 10 -66.11 12.26 6.13
C GLY A 10 -64.89 13.18 6.27
N MET A 11 -64.02 13.01 5.26
CA MET A 11 -62.97 13.91 4.75
C MET A 11 -61.72 14.19 5.61
N PRO A 12 -60.58 14.56 5.00
CA PRO A 12 -59.95 13.96 3.82
C PRO A 12 -58.45 13.66 4.07
N LEU A 13 -57.88 12.75 3.28
CA LEU A 13 -56.43 12.54 3.17
C LEU A 13 -55.75 13.86 2.75
N ARG A 14 -54.98 14.50 3.64
CA ARG A 14 -54.03 15.56 3.27
C ARG A 14 -52.74 14.94 2.74
N LEU A 15 -52.80 14.60 1.46
CA LEU A 15 -51.68 14.31 0.59
C LEU A 15 -50.87 15.61 0.39
N GLY A 16 -49.74 15.80 1.07
CA GLY A 16 -49.05 17.10 0.93
C GLY A 16 -47.65 17.27 1.50
N ARG A 17 -46.95 16.24 1.97
CA ARG A 17 -45.62 16.43 2.58
C ARG A 17 -44.52 15.44 2.19
N ILE A 18 -44.71 14.60 1.17
CA ILE A 18 -43.68 13.60 0.78
C ILE A 18 -42.89 14.01 -0.48
N ALA A 19 -43.34 15.01 -1.23
CA ALA A 19 -42.78 15.32 -2.56
C ALA A 19 -41.59 16.32 -2.59
N ARG A 20 -41.09 16.83 -1.45
CA ARG A 20 -40.00 17.85 -1.45
C ARG A 20 -38.62 17.39 -0.99
N VAL A 21 -38.47 16.16 -0.49
CA VAL A 21 -37.18 15.67 0.02
C VAL A 21 -36.35 14.98 -1.08
N TRP A 22 -36.98 14.60 -2.20
CA TRP A 22 -36.35 13.82 -3.27
C TRP A 22 -35.67 14.65 -4.36
N TRP A 23 -35.68 15.99 -4.25
CA TRP A 23 -35.04 16.88 -5.23
C TRP A 23 -33.73 17.51 -4.75
N THR A 24 -33.35 17.37 -3.48
CA THR A 24 -32.08 17.91 -2.96
C THR A 24 -30.95 16.87 -2.92
N LEU A 25 -31.24 15.56 -2.88
CA LEU A 25 -30.20 14.53 -2.89
C LEU A 25 -29.63 14.22 -4.29
N SER A 26 -30.40 14.42 -5.36
CA SER A 26 -29.90 14.18 -6.73
C SER A 26 -29.01 15.31 -7.27
N GLY A 27 -29.12 16.53 -6.73
CA GLY A 27 -28.30 17.67 -7.14
C GLY A 27 -26.85 17.60 -6.65
N LEU A 28 -26.63 17.08 -5.43
CA LEU A 28 -25.28 16.95 -4.87
C LEU A 28 -24.46 15.80 -5.48
N LEU A 29 -25.12 14.71 -5.90
CA LEU A 29 -24.44 13.58 -6.53
C LEU A 29 -23.98 13.90 -7.97
N GLY A 30 -24.72 14.75 -8.69
CA GLY A 30 -24.34 15.22 -10.02
C GLY A 30 -23.16 16.20 -10.01
N LEU A 31 -23.05 17.04 -8.97
CA LEU A 31 -21.97 18.04 -8.88
C LEU A 31 -20.61 17.42 -8.49
N LEU A 32 -20.60 16.29 -7.76
CA LEU A 32 -19.36 15.58 -7.40
C LEU A 32 -18.78 14.75 -8.57
N ALA A 33 -19.61 14.34 -9.53
CA ALA A 33 -19.17 13.50 -10.65
C ALA A 33 -18.36 14.27 -11.72
N CYS A 34 -18.50 15.60 -11.80
CA CYS A 34 -17.78 16.42 -12.79
C CYS A 34 -16.35 16.81 -12.37
N LEU A 35 -15.96 16.59 -11.11
CA LEU A 35 -14.64 16.98 -10.60
C LEU A 35 -13.63 15.81 -10.57
N ALA A 36 -14.05 14.60 -10.93
CA ALA A 36 -13.22 13.40 -10.97
C ALA A 36 -12.89 12.95 -12.41
N GLY A 37 -12.62 13.92 -13.31
CA GLY A 37 -12.00 13.58 -14.58
C GLY A 37 -10.61 12.98 -14.34
N PRO A 38 -10.17 11.97 -15.11
CA PRO A 38 -8.83 11.41 -14.98
C PRO A 38 -7.84 12.55 -15.21
N THR A 39 -7.21 13.04 -14.16
CA THR A 39 -6.06 13.91 -14.31
C THR A 39 -5.01 13.08 -15.04
N PRO A 40 -4.57 13.45 -16.25
CA PRO A 40 -3.44 12.78 -16.85
C PRO A 40 -2.28 12.93 -15.87
N THR A 41 -1.83 11.82 -15.30
CA THR A 41 -0.54 11.77 -14.62
C THR A 41 0.50 12.00 -15.69
N VAL A 42 0.87 13.27 -15.87
CA VAL A 42 2.02 13.62 -16.67
C VAL A 42 3.22 13.19 -15.83
N ALA A 43 3.85 12.08 -16.23
CA ALA A 43 5.16 11.72 -15.70
C ALA A 43 6.06 12.97 -15.79
N GLN A 44 6.72 13.33 -14.70
CA GLN A 44 7.65 14.47 -14.73
C GLN A 44 8.60 14.26 -15.91
N SER A 45 8.62 15.21 -16.83
CA SER A 45 9.58 15.18 -17.93
C SER A 45 10.96 15.14 -17.31
N LEU A 46 11.66 14.01 -17.47
CA LEU A 46 13.06 13.93 -17.14
C LEU A 46 13.77 15.03 -17.94
N SER A 47 14.67 15.76 -17.28
CA SER A 47 15.44 16.82 -17.90
C SER A 47 16.13 16.29 -19.17
N ASN A 48 15.92 16.96 -20.29
CA ASN A 48 16.72 16.79 -21.51
C ASN A 48 17.93 17.73 -21.43
N GLY A 49 18.65 17.73 -20.30
CA GLY A 49 19.82 18.58 -20.09
C GLY A 49 20.78 18.52 -21.28
N LYS A 50 21.73 19.45 -21.39
CA LYS A 50 22.68 19.49 -22.52
C LYS A 50 23.63 18.28 -22.61
N GLY A 51 23.51 17.29 -21.73
CA GLY A 51 24.28 16.05 -21.74
C GLY A 51 23.36 14.84 -21.63
N ASP A 52 23.77 13.74 -22.25
CA ASP A 52 22.99 12.50 -22.37
C ASP A 52 23.07 11.60 -21.13
N LEU A 53 23.73 12.05 -20.06
CA LEU A 53 23.91 11.26 -18.84
C LEU A 53 22.63 11.22 -18.01
N ARG A 54 21.94 10.08 -18.04
CA ARG A 54 20.81 9.78 -17.16
C ARG A 54 21.26 9.01 -15.93
N VAL A 55 20.80 9.41 -14.75
CA VAL A 55 21.11 8.75 -13.47
C VAL A 55 19.81 8.40 -12.77
N MET A 56 19.77 7.22 -12.15
CA MET A 56 18.68 6.78 -11.29
C MET A 56 19.20 6.63 -9.86
N THR A 57 18.52 7.26 -8.91
CA THR A 57 18.66 7.00 -7.48
C THR A 57 17.36 6.40 -6.97
N TYR A 58 17.42 5.25 -6.29
CA TYR A 58 16.20 4.59 -5.84
C TYR A 58 16.43 3.86 -4.51
N ASN A 59 15.54 4.09 -3.55
CA ASN A 59 15.46 3.31 -2.32
C ASN A 59 14.60 2.07 -2.60
N VAL A 60 15.22 0.89 -2.47
CA VAL A 60 14.62 -0.40 -2.81
C VAL A 60 13.57 -0.85 -1.80
N ASN A 61 13.59 -0.27 -0.60
CA ASN A 61 12.84 -0.66 0.58
C ASN A 61 13.25 -2.06 1.05
N GLU A 62 13.95 -2.13 2.17
CA GLU A 62 14.49 -3.38 2.77
C GLU A 62 13.39 -4.32 3.31
N GLY A 63 12.16 -3.83 3.42
CA GLY A 63 10.96 -4.60 3.72
C GLY A 63 10.37 -4.34 5.11
N THR A 64 10.93 -3.41 5.87
CA THR A 64 10.49 -3.02 7.22
C THR A 64 11.03 -1.64 7.59
N ASP A 65 10.36 -0.94 8.49
CA ASP A 65 10.82 0.36 9.03
C ASP A 65 11.47 0.23 10.42
N TYR A 66 11.64 -1.00 10.92
CA TYR A 66 12.19 -1.36 12.25
C TYR A 66 11.49 -0.74 13.48
N LEU A 67 10.30 -0.17 13.30
CA LEU A 67 9.62 0.58 14.36
C LEU A 67 9.29 -0.29 15.58
N GLU A 68 8.89 -1.55 15.38
CA GLU A 68 8.57 -2.47 16.47
C GLU A 68 9.81 -2.77 17.32
N ILE A 69 10.97 -2.96 16.68
CA ILE A 69 12.23 -3.19 17.38
C ILE A 69 12.63 -1.93 18.15
N GLN A 70 12.51 -0.76 17.52
CA GLN A 70 12.83 0.53 18.16
C GLN A 70 11.94 0.81 19.38
N GLN A 71 10.68 0.38 19.36
CA GLN A 71 9.72 0.63 20.43
C GLN A 71 9.78 -0.39 21.58
N ALA A 72 10.45 -1.53 21.39
CA ALA A 72 10.56 -2.57 22.40
C ALA A 72 11.30 -2.07 23.65
N ARG A 73 10.70 -2.28 24.83
CA ARG A 73 11.21 -1.79 26.12
C ARG A 73 11.80 -2.87 27.02
N ASP A 74 11.58 -4.13 26.66
CA ASP A 74 12.07 -5.28 27.40
C ASP A 74 12.40 -6.43 26.43
N LEU A 75 13.04 -7.46 26.96
CA LEU A 75 13.49 -8.61 26.18
C LEU A 75 12.34 -9.33 25.46
N ASN A 76 11.18 -9.49 26.10
CA ASN A 76 10.06 -10.21 25.48
C ASN A 76 9.48 -9.39 24.32
N GLN A 77 9.31 -8.08 24.51
CA GLN A 77 8.89 -7.19 23.44
C GLN A 77 9.87 -7.19 22.27
N PHE A 78 11.18 -7.19 22.56
CA PHE A 78 12.21 -7.24 21.53
C PHE A 78 12.15 -8.54 20.71
N LEU A 79 12.00 -9.69 21.37
CA LEU A 79 11.89 -10.99 20.68
C LEU A 79 10.64 -11.08 19.79
N VAL A 80 9.51 -10.54 20.26
CA VAL A 80 8.29 -10.44 19.44
C VAL A 80 8.52 -9.51 18.24
N ALA A 81 9.12 -8.34 18.48
CA ALA A 81 9.41 -7.36 17.43
C ALA A 81 10.34 -7.92 16.34
N VAL A 82 11.40 -8.64 16.71
CA VAL A 82 12.28 -9.32 15.74
C VAL A 82 11.49 -10.29 14.86
N GLY A 83 10.58 -11.07 15.45
CA GLY A 83 9.71 -11.97 14.69
C GLY A 83 8.76 -11.23 13.75
N GLN A 84 8.24 -10.07 14.16
CA GLN A 84 7.41 -9.21 13.32
C GLN A 84 8.21 -8.60 12.16
N THR A 85 9.40 -8.07 12.42
CA THR A 85 10.30 -7.49 11.41
C THR A 85 10.60 -8.47 10.28
N ILE A 86 11.05 -9.69 10.59
CA ILE A 86 11.33 -10.67 9.53
C ILE A 86 10.06 -11.12 8.79
N THR A 87 8.91 -11.13 9.48
CA THR A 87 7.62 -11.42 8.84
C THR A 87 7.25 -10.32 7.84
N GLN A 88 7.46 -9.05 8.18
CA GLN A 88 7.26 -7.92 7.26
C GLN A 88 8.14 -8.05 6.01
N VAL A 89 9.43 -8.34 6.19
CA VAL A 89 10.36 -8.55 5.07
C VAL A 89 9.87 -9.67 4.15
N ARG A 90 9.52 -10.83 4.71
CA ARG A 90 9.04 -12.00 3.94
C ARG A 90 7.80 -11.69 3.10
N VAL A 91 6.84 -10.92 3.63
CA VAL A 91 5.62 -10.61 2.89
C VAL A 91 5.85 -9.62 1.74
N THR A 92 6.98 -8.90 1.71
CA THR A 92 7.30 -8.03 0.58
C THR A 92 7.66 -8.77 -0.70
N ASN A 93 7.97 -10.08 -0.61
CA ASN A 93 8.34 -10.94 -1.72
C ASN A 93 9.48 -10.34 -2.55
N SER A 94 10.69 -10.35 -1.98
CA SER A 94 11.86 -9.74 -2.59
C SER A 94 12.11 -10.15 -4.05
N PRO A 95 12.01 -11.45 -4.45
CA PRO A 95 12.22 -11.83 -5.84
C PRO A 95 11.27 -11.12 -6.82
N ALA A 96 9.98 -11.05 -6.48
CA ALA A 96 9.00 -10.34 -7.31
C ALA A 96 9.26 -8.82 -7.32
N ARG A 97 9.70 -8.25 -6.20
CA ARG A 97 10.05 -6.83 -6.08
C ARG A 97 11.29 -6.48 -6.91
N MET A 98 12.35 -7.30 -6.87
CA MET A 98 13.55 -7.10 -7.67
C MET A 98 13.28 -7.21 -9.17
N GLN A 99 12.40 -8.13 -9.59
CA GLN A 99 11.91 -8.18 -10.97
C GLN A 99 11.18 -6.90 -11.39
N ALA A 100 10.35 -6.33 -10.51
CA ALA A 100 9.68 -5.06 -10.79
C ALA A 100 10.68 -3.90 -10.89
N LEU A 101 11.67 -3.86 -10.00
CA LEU A 101 12.74 -2.85 -10.03
C LEU A 101 13.60 -2.96 -11.29
N ALA A 102 13.99 -4.16 -11.70
CA ALA A 102 14.74 -4.39 -12.94
C ALA A 102 14.00 -3.82 -14.16
N LYS A 103 12.68 -4.07 -14.25
CA LYS A 103 11.84 -3.50 -15.31
C LYS A 103 11.82 -1.97 -15.29
N GLN A 104 11.79 -1.35 -14.11
CA GLN A 104 11.85 0.10 -13.98
C GLN A 104 13.21 0.66 -14.42
N ILE A 105 14.31 0.02 -14.01
CA ILE A 105 15.67 0.41 -14.42
C ILE A 105 15.80 0.34 -15.95
N VAL A 106 15.41 -0.78 -16.57
CA VAL A 106 15.47 -0.96 -18.03
C VAL A 106 14.61 0.08 -18.75
N ALA A 107 13.38 0.31 -18.29
CA ALA A 107 12.47 1.29 -18.90
C ALA A 107 12.99 2.73 -18.79
N ALA A 108 13.66 3.07 -17.67
CA ALA A 108 14.22 4.40 -17.47
C ALA A 108 15.51 4.65 -18.29
N GLY A 109 16.22 3.58 -18.68
CA GLY A 109 17.47 3.64 -19.42
C GLY A 109 18.55 4.56 -18.82
N PRO A 110 18.83 4.49 -17.50
CA PRO A 110 19.88 5.29 -16.90
C PRO A 110 21.27 4.77 -17.32
N ALA A 111 22.24 5.67 -17.44
CA ALA A 111 23.65 5.35 -17.59
C ALA A 111 24.31 4.95 -16.26
N LEU A 112 23.74 5.39 -15.13
CA LEU A 112 24.20 5.04 -13.78
C LEU A 112 23.01 4.83 -12.84
N VAL A 113 23.06 3.77 -12.02
CA VAL A 113 22.06 3.47 -10.99
C VAL A 113 22.74 3.48 -9.63
N SER A 114 22.15 4.18 -8.67
CA SER A 114 22.53 4.18 -7.25
C SER A 114 21.34 3.74 -6.40
N LEU A 115 21.48 2.60 -5.73
CA LEU A 115 20.43 2.00 -4.93
C LEU A 115 20.71 2.15 -3.44
N GLN A 116 19.65 2.32 -2.65
CA GLN A 116 19.67 2.28 -1.19
C GLN A 116 18.81 1.10 -0.71
N GLU A 117 19.07 0.59 0.50
CA GLU A 117 18.29 -0.51 1.11
C GLU A 117 18.26 -1.78 0.24
N LEU A 118 19.41 -2.11 -0.36
CA LEU A 118 19.61 -3.33 -1.13
C LEU A 118 20.31 -4.37 -0.25
N ASP A 119 19.54 -4.94 0.68
CA ASP A 119 20.09 -5.68 1.81
C ASP A 119 20.19 -7.19 1.61
N GLU A 120 21.05 -7.78 2.45
CA GLU A 120 21.07 -9.22 2.69
C GLU A 120 20.41 -9.50 4.04
N TRP A 121 19.39 -10.37 4.02
CA TRP A 121 18.68 -10.77 5.22
C TRP A 121 19.18 -12.12 5.70
N TYR A 122 19.65 -12.17 6.93
CA TYR A 122 20.08 -13.39 7.60
C TYR A 122 19.13 -13.74 8.74
N THR A 123 18.78 -15.02 8.84
CA THR A 123 18.03 -15.56 9.98
C THR A 123 18.79 -16.65 10.70
N SER A 124 18.44 -16.87 11.96
CA SER A 124 19.01 -17.98 12.74
C SER A 124 18.00 -18.46 13.78
N SER A 125 18.25 -19.64 14.34
CA SER A 125 17.56 -20.08 15.54
C SER A 125 17.96 -19.22 16.75
N PHE A 126 17.03 -19.04 17.68
CA PHE A 126 17.28 -18.38 18.95
C PHE A 126 16.88 -19.28 20.11
N SER A 127 17.74 -19.34 21.13
CA SER A 127 17.47 -20.00 22.40
C SER A 127 17.88 -19.07 23.55
N PRO A 128 17.04 -18.88 24.59
CA PRO A 128 17.42 -18.09 25.76
C PRO A 128 18.65 -18.62 26.51
N LEU A 129 18.98 -19.91 26.36
CA LEU A 129 20.10 -20.55 27.06
C LEU A 129 21.43 -20.47 26.30
N THR A 130 21.36 -20.47 24.96
CA THR A 130 22.55 -20.60 24.10
C THR A 130 22.73 -19.43 23.13
N GLY A 131 21.80 -18.48 23.09
CA GLY A 131 21.82 -17.34 22.18
C GLY A 131 21.40 -17.70 20.75
N CYS A 132 21.93 -16.94 19.79
CA CYS A 132 21.70 -17.14 18.36
C CYS A 132 22.56 -18.29 17.82
N GLY A 133 21.98 -19.09 16.92
CA GLY A 133 22.75 -20.05 16.13
C GLY A 133 23.61 -19.39 15.05
N SER A 134 24.15 -20.20 14.14
CA SER A 134 24.83 -19.68 12.94
C SER A 134 23.82 -18.97 12.03
N PRO A 135 24.16 -17.80 11.46
CA PRO A 135 23.29 -17.11 10.52
C PRO A 135 23.16 -17.88 9.20
N ILE A 136 21.96 -17.86 8.63
CA ILE A 136 21.62 -18.45 7.34
C ILE A 136 21.11 -17.30 6.46
N LEU A 137 21.72 -17.12 5.29
CA LEU A 137 21.24 -16.15 4.31
C LEU A 137 19.85 -16.58 3.81
N GLU A 138 18.86 -15.72 3.99
CA GLU A 138 17.48 -15.96 3.57
C GLU A 138 17.12 -15.17 2.31
N PHE A 139 17.49 -13.89 2.23
CA PHE A 139 17.29 -13.06 1.04
C PHE A 139 18.57 -12.32 0.66
N ASN A 140 18.82 -12.20 -0.65
CA ASN A 140 19.93 -11.42 -1.18
C ASN A 140 19.41 -10.51 -2.29
N PHE A 141 19.04 -9.28 -1.93
CA PHE A 141 18.34 -8.39 -2.85
C PHE A 141 19.24 -8.00 -4.03
N LEU A 142 20.56 -7.88 -3.80
CA LEU A 142 21.52 -7.59 -4.87
C LEU A 142 21.59 -8.71 -5.89
N GLN A 143 21.75 -9.96 -5.43
CA GLN A 143 21.79 -11.11 -6.34
C GLN A 143 20.47 -11.26 -7.09
N GLU A 144 19.34 -11.14 -6.40
CA GLU A 144 18.01 -11.22 -7.01
C GLU A 144 17.79 -10.14 -8.07
N LEU A 145 18.29 -8.91 -7.85
CA LEU A 145 18.25 -7.85 -8.84
C LEU A 145 19.17 -8.11 -10.03
N GLN A 146 20.38 -8.60 -9.79
CA GLN A 146 21.32 -8.97 -10.85
C GLN A 146 20.73 -10.07 -11.75
N ASP A 147 20.12 -11.09 -11.15
CA ASP A 147 19.43 -12.16 -11.87
C ASP A 147 18.27 -11.60 -12.70
N ALA A 148 17.48 -10.69 -12.13
CA ALA A 148 16.35 -10.06 -12.82
C ALA A 148 16.77 -9.13 -13.97
N LEU A 149 17.94 -8.49 -13.89
CA LEU A 149 18.50 -7.67 -14.97
C LEU A 149 19.10 -8.50 -16.11
N ALA A 150 19.52 -9.73 -15.81
CA ALA A 150 20.10 -10.66 -16.78
C ALA A 150 19.05 -11.50 -17.54
N ALA A 151 17.79 -11.49 -17.10
CA ALA A 151 16.67 -12.24 -17.67
C ALA A 151 16.00 -11.54 -18.86
#